data_AF-A0A2H4SCA9-F1
#
_entry.id   AF-A0A2H4SCA9-F1
#
_cell.length_a   1.000
_cell.length_b   1.000
_cell.length_c   1.000
_cell.angle_alpha   90.00
_cell.angle_beta   90.00
_cell.angle_gamma   90.00
#
_symmetry.space_group_name_H-M   'P 1'
#
loop_
_entity.id
_entity.type
_entity.pdbx_description
1 polymer ?
#
loop_
_entity_poly.entity_id
_entity_poly.type
_entity_poly.pdbx_seq_one_letter_code
_entity_poly.pdbx_strand_id
1 'polypeptide(L)'
;MVEIIEFYIASNPPLLPQGVSEVIRRVQDAEGLLEILYEPHVPWFRCVSLPGYQRHITTAVQDNLFAIADEDVDTLDIENQGNGDVNITAEHPRMTSYKAYTFADGDIFPADVAETKFKTAWRRLEEQPGATLQDLLDRVSQTIEEFESLTKCTILYNSRQTAVYIGSNESPDLVNWTIDRLDDMMDNYDVLSNLRSIREALPAAVTEPVPVSRDPLDDIPARVNASLPDSVAPWADPFKNEESLI
;
A
#
# COMPACT_ATOMS: atom_id res chain seq x y z
N MET A 1 -18.72 1.62 2.07
CA MET A 1 -17.48 0.82 2.13
C MET A 1 -17.60 -0.09 3.33
N VAL A 2 -17.40 -1.39 3.15
CA VAL A 2 -17.28 -2.33 4.27
C VAL A 2 -15.90 -2.08 4.86
N GLU A 3 -15.84 -1.74 6.14
CA GLU A 3 -14.57 -1.61 6.84
C GLU A 3 -13.91 -2.98 6.91
N ILE A 4 -12.63 -3.05 6.57
CA ILE A 4 -11.82 -4.27 6.56
C ILE A 4 -10.64 -4.03 7.50
N ILE A 5 -10.29 -5.04 8.28
CA ILE A 5 -9.17 -4.98 9.22
C ILE A 5 -8.10 -6.01 8.86
N GLU A 6 -6.86 -5.61 9.09
CA GLU A 6 -5.68 -6.46 8.96
C GLU A 6 -5.06 -6.66 10.35
N PHE A 7 -4.67 -7.89 10.65
CA PHE A 7 -4.03 -8.23 11.92
C PHE A 7 -3.10 -9.44 11.75
N TYR A 8 -2.19 -9.58 12.69
CA TYR A 8 -1.12 -10.57 12.64
C TYR A 8 -1.19 -11.51 13.83
N ILE A 9 -0.98 -12.80 13.57
CA ILE A 9 -0.96 -13.86 14.58
C ILE A 9 0.40 -14.54 14.50
N ALA A 10 1.18 -14.46 15.57
CA ALA A 10 2.50 -15.07 15.60
C ALA A 10 2.43 -16.60 15.71
N SER A 11 3.24 -17.29 14.92
CA SER A 11 3.58 -18.71 15.04
C SER A 11 4.96 -18.82 15.69
N ASN A 12 4.98 -19.24 16.95
CA ASN A 12 6.23 -19.48 17.67
C ASN A 12 6.11 -20.81 18.44
N PRO A 13 6.80 -21.88 18.01
CA PRO A 13 7.86 -21.90 17.00
C PRO A 13 7.35 -21.75 15.54
N PRO A 14 8.24 -21.47 14.56
CA PRO A 14 7.86 -21.39 13.15
C PRO A 14 7.31 -22.71 12.59
N LEU A 15 6.46 -22.61 11.57
CA LEU A 15 5.91 -23.75 10.84
C LEU A 15 6.69 -24.05 9.57
N LEU A 16 6.89 -25.33 9.28
CA LEU A 16 7.30 -25.83 7.97
C LEU A 16 6.16 -25.67 6.95
N PRO A 17 6.44 -25.68 5.63
CA PRO A 17 5.43 -25.47 4.57
C PRO A 17 4.14 -26.30 4.73
N GLN A 18 4.30 -27.55 5.16
CA GLN A 18 3.18 -28.47 5.43
C GLN A 18 2.31 -28.02 6.60
N GLY A 19 2.92 -27.49 7.67
CA GLY A 19 2.20 -26.91 8.81
C GLY A 19 1.47 -25.63 8.43
N VAL A 20 2.11 -24.76 7.65
CA VAL A 20 1.48 -23.55 7.11
C VAL A 20 0.25 -23.89 6.27
N SER A 21 0.43 -24.82 5.32
CA SER A 21 -0.66 -25.29 4.44
C SER A 21 -1.81 -25.90 5.24
N GLU A 22 -1.50 -26.65 6.29
CA GLU A 22 -2.50 -27.24 7.17
C GLU A 22 -3.32 -26.18 7.92
N VAL A 23 -2.66 -25.18 8.52
CA VAL A 23 -3.35 -24.09 9.23
C VAL A 23 -4.25 -23.34 8.26
N ILE A 24 -3.72 -22.88 7.11
CA ILE A 24 -4.50 -22.15 6.09
C ILE A 24 -5.71 -22.96 5.65
N ARG A 25 -5.52 -24.22 5.27
CA ARG A 25 -6.62 -25.10 4.82
C ARG A 25 -7.72 -25.26 5.87
N ARG A 26 -7.38 -25.26 7.16
CA ARG A 26 -8.36 -25.44 8.24
C ARG A 26 -9.14 -24.16 8.56
N VAL A 27 -8.60 -22.98 8.25
CA VAL A 27 -9.23 -21.69 8.59
C VAL A 27 -9.72 -20.89 7.37
N GLN A 28 -9.34 -21.26 6.14
CA GLN A 28 -9.67 -20.52 4.92
C GLN A 28 -11.19 -20.30 4.71
N ASP A 29 -12.01 -21.22 5.23
CA ASP A 29 -13.47 -21.16 5.13
C ASP A 29 -14.14 -20.54 6.37
N ALA A 30 -13.36 -19.94 7.28
CA ALA A 30 -13.88 -19.29 8.47
C ALA A 30 -14.75 -18.08 8.11
N GLU A 31 -15.89 -17.95 8.77
CA GLU A 31 -16.81 -16.84 8.53
C GLU A 31 -16.12 -15.49 8.79
N GLY A 32 -16.26 -14.56 7.84
CA GLY A 32 -15.69 -13.22 7.94
C GLY A 32 -14.20 -13.11 7.63
N LEU A 33 -13.49 -14.22 7.36
CA LEU A 33 -12.14 -14.21 6.82
C LEU A 33 -12.19 -13.89 5.33
N LEU A 34 -11.39 -12.92 4.91
CA LEU A 34 -11.26 -12.51 3.50
C LEU A 34 -9.98 -13.06 2.88
N GLU A 35 -8.89 -13.06 3.64
CA GLU A 35 -7.58 -13.51 3.19
C GLU A 35 -6.75 -13.96 4.39
N ILE A 36 -5.96 -15.01 4.20
CA ILE A 36 -4.91 -15.43 5.14
C ILE A 36 -3.64 -15.73 4.35
N LEU A 37 -2.54 -15.14 4.77
CA LEU A 37 -1.21 -15.34 4.20
C LEU A 37 -0.26 -15.66 5.34
N TYR A 38 0.74 -16.51 5.08
CA TYR A 38 1.84 -16.71 6.01
C TYR A 38 3.00 -15.82 5.57
N GLU A 39 3.46 -14.97 6.48
CA GLU A 39 4.66 -14.18 6.26
C GLU A 39 5.86 -15.07 6.61
N PRO A 40 6.75 -15.34 5.65
CA PRO A 40 7.95 -16.13 5.91
C PRO A 40 8.89 -15.36 6.85
N HIS A 41 9.34 -14.16 6.46
CA HIS A 41 10.40 -13.40 7.14
C HIS A 41 10.20 -13.22 8.65
N VAL A 42 8.94 -13.18 9.08
CA VAL A 42 8.54 -13.21 10.48
C VAL A 42 7.40 -14.21 10.58
N PRO A 43 7.51 -15.33 11.34
CA PRO A 43 6.63 -16.49 11.24
C PRO A 43 5.22 -16.17 11.72
N TRP A 44 4.46 -15.40 10.95
CA TRP A 44 3.20 -14.78 11.31
C TRP A 44 2.15 -15.13 10.26
N PHE A 45 0.92 -15.36 10.70
CA PHE A 45 -0.24 -15.34 9.82
C PHE A 45 -0.77 -13.91 9.74
N ARG A 46 -0.71 -13.34 8.55
CA ARG A 46 -1.39 -12.09 8.20
C ARG A 46 -2.81 -12.41 7.78
N CYS A 47 -3.78 -11.92 8.53
CA CYS A 47 -5.20 -12.16 8.29
C CYS A 47 -5.88 -10.85 7.91
N VAL A 48 -6.75 -10.90 6.92
CA VAL A 48 -7.64 -9.81 6.51
C VAL A 48 -9.08 -10.28 6.75
N SER A 49 -9.87 -9.50 7.49
CA SER A 49 -11.23 -9.91 7.88
C SER A 49 -12.19 -8.74 8.04
N LEU A 50 -13.47 -9.08 8.23
CA LEU A 50 -14.48 -8.15 8.72
C LEU A 50 -14.27 -7.81 10.21
N PRO A 51 -14.46 -6.55 10.66
CA PRO A 51 -14.15 -6.09 12.02
C PRO A 51 -14.71 -6.95 13.16
N GLY A 52 -15.91 -7.51 12.98
CA GLY A 52 -16.58 -8.34 13.99
C GLY A 52 -15.97 -9.74 14.19
N TYR A 53 -15.10 -10.19 13.29
CA TYR A 53 -14.63 -11.58 13.22
C TYR A 53 -13.17 -11.75 13.65
N GLN A 54 -12.42 -10.67 13.91
CA GLN A 54 -11.00 -10.73 14.30
C GLN A 54 -10.75 -11.78 15.38
N ARG A 55 -11.49 -11.68 16.50
CA ARG A 55 -11.30 -12.56 17.66
C ARG A 55 -11.57 -14.02 17.31
N HIS A 56 -12.61 -14.28 16.54
CA HIS A 56 -12.98 -15.63 16.13
C HIS A 56 -11.89 -16.26 15.26
N ILE A 57 -11.40 -15.52 14.26
CA ILE A 57 -10.33 -15.94 13.37
C ILE A 57 -9.03 -16.14 14.15
N THR A 58 -8.68 -15.22 15.07
CA THR A 58 -7.51 -15.36 15.93
C THR A 58 -7.57 -16.65 16.74
N THR A 59 -8.70 -16.95 17.38
CA THR A 59 -8.86 -18.19 18.12
C THR A 59 -8.76 -19.41 17.20
N ALA A 60 -9.39 -19.41 16.03
CA ALA A 60 -9.32 -20.53 15.09
C ALA A 60 -7.88 -20.82 14.63
N VAL A 61 -7.09 -19.79 14.32
CA VAL A 61 -5.67 -19.97 13.95
C VAL A 61 -4.86 -20.45 15.16
N GLN A 62 -5.05 -19.85 16.34
CA GLN A 62 -4.34 -20.25 17.56
C GLN A 62 -4.62 -21.68 17.97
N ASP A 63 -5.87 -22.14 17.93
CA ASP A 63 -6.24 -23.51 18.27
C ASP A 63 -5.54 -24.52 17.35
N ASN A 64 -5.39 -24.18 16.06
CA ASN A 64 -4.64 -25.00 15.12
C ASN A 64 -3.13 -25.00 15.41
N LEU A 65 -2.56 -23.85 15.78
CA LEU A 65 -1.16 -23.77 16.18
C LEU A 65 -0.87 -24.58 17.43
N PHE A 66 -1.75 -24.50 18.44
CA PHE A 66 -1.60 -25.29 19.66
C PHE A 66 -1.76 -26.78 19.39
N ALA A 67 -2.72 -27.19 18.56
CA ALA A 67 -2.89 -28.59 18.19
C ALA A 67 -1.64 -29.16 17.49
N ILE A 68 -1.02 -28.38 16.59
CA ILE A 68 0.23 -28.79 15.94
C ILE A 68 1.37 -28.84 16.96
N ALA A 69 1.49 -27.85 17.85
CA ALA A 69 2.53 -27.81 18.87
C ALA A 69 2.45 -28.99 19.84
N ASP A 70 1.26 -29.34 20.31
CA ASP A 70 1.02 -30.47 21.22
C ASP A 70 1.43 -31.82 20.59
N GLU A 71 1.38 -31.93 19.26
CA GLU A 71 1.74 -33.15 18.54
C GLU A 71 3.23 -33.18 18.14
N ASP A 72 3.82 -32.03 17.82
CA ASP A 72 5.15 -31.95 17.19
C ASP A 72 6.28 -31.56 18.12
N VAL A 73 5.95 -30.93 19.24
CA VAL A 73 6.90 -30.22 20.08
C VAL A 73 6.80 -30.70 21.53
N ASP A 74 7.96 -30.95 22.14
CA ASP A 74 8.09 -31.14 23.58
C ASP A 74 8.89 -29.99 24.20
N THR A 75 8.69 -29.81 25.50
CA THR A 75 9.46 -28.89 26.32
C THR A 75 10.96 -29.21 26.25
N LEU A 76 11.78 -28.17 26.12
CA LEU A 76 13.23 -28.33 26.19
C LEU A 76 13.63 -28.83 27.56
N ASP A 77 14.28 -29.99 27.60
CA ASP A 77 14.91 -30.46 28.82
C ASP A 77 16.13 -29.57 29.11
N ILE A 78 16.18 -28.97 30.31
CA ILE A 78 17.19 -27.97 30.70
C ILE A 78 18.61 -28.57 30.63
N GLU A 79 18.72 -29.89 30.74
CA GLU A 79 19.97 -30.63 30.66
C GLU A 79 20.42 -30.89 29.21
N ASN A 80 19.47 -30.96 28.27
CA ASN A 80 19.75 -31.06 26.84
C ASN A 80 19.82 -29.65 26.24
N GLN A 81 20.99 -29.02 26.33
CA GLN A 81 21.34 -27.78 25.62
C GLN A 81 21.46 -28.01 24.10
N GLY A 82 20.42 -28.58 23.49
CA GLY A 82 20.25 -28.60 22.06
C GLY A 82 20.20 -27.17 21.52
N ASN A 83 20.65 -27.00 20.28
CA ASN A 83 20.82 -25.70 19.66
C ASN A 83 19.48 -25.10 19.15
N GLY A 84 18.35 -25.34 19.82
CA GLY A 84 16.99 -24.94 19.42
C GLY A 84 16.21 -24.32 20.58
N ASP A 85 15.12 -23.62 20.28
CA ASP A 85 14.14 -23.03 21.20
C ASP A 85 13.03 -23.99 21.64
N VAL A 86 12.90 -25.11 20.93
CA VAL A 86 11.93 -26.19 21.19
C VAL A 86 12.54 -27.54 20.84
N ASN A 87 12.05 -28.63 21.46
CA ASN A 87 12.44 -29.99 21.07
C ASN A 87 11.42 -30.55 20.08
N ILE A 88 11.83 -30.78 18.84
CA ILE A 88 10.95 -31.35 17.81
C ILE A 88 10.96 -32.87 17.96
N THR A 89 9.83 -33.45 18.34
CA THR A 89 9.71 -34.88 18.67
C THR A 89 8.94 -35.70 17.63
N ALA A 90 8.14 -35.05 16.77
CA ALA A 90 7.40 -35.75 15.73
C ALA A 90 8.31 -36.36 14.65
N GLU A 91 7.92 -37.55 14.17
CA GLU A 91 8.57 -38.23 13.04
C GLU A 91 8.41 -37.44 11.73
N HIS A 92 7.27 -36.75 11.57
CA HIS A 92 6.95 -35.90 10.42
C HIS A 92 6.59 -34.49 10.91
N PRO A 93 7.57 -33.69 11.36
CA PRO A 93 7.31 -32.45 12.06
C PRO A 93 6.75 -31.39 11.13
N ARG A 94 5.72 -30.66 11.57
CA ARG A 94 5.15 -29.48 10.92
C ARG A 94 5.66 -28.19 11.55
N MET A 95 6.22 -28.25 12.75
CA MET A 95 6.96 -27.15 13.37
C MET A 95 8.47 -27.38 13.30
N THR A 96 9.25 -26.31 13.40
CA THR A 96 10.70 -26.39 13.51
C THR A 96 11.24 -25.34 14.47
N SER A 97 12.43 -25.56 15.01
CA SER A 97 13.09 -24.57 15.85
C SER A 97 13.41 -23.30 15.06
N TYR A 98 13.32 -22.14 15.70
CA TYR A 98 13.62 -20.84 15.08
C TYR A 98 15.02 -20.80 14.48
N LYS A 99 15.98 -21.49 15.11
CA LYS A 99 17.38 -21.55 14.66
C LYS A 99 17.61 -22.45 13.43
N ALA A 100 16.72 -23.41 13.18
CA ALA A 100 16.82 -24.35 12.06
C ALA A 100 15.90 -24.00 10.90
N TYR A 101 15.08 -22.96 11.05
CA TYR A 101 14.10 -22.59 10.05
C TYR A 101 14.74 -21.84 8.88
N THR A 102 14.69 -22.47 7.70
CA THR A 102 15.05 -21.86 6.42
C THR A 102 13.82 -21.82 5.54
N PHE A 103 13.54 -20.66 4.96
CA PHE A 103 12.40 -20.48 4.06
C PHE A 103 12.58 -21.22 2.74
N ALA A 104 11.58 -21.98 2.33
CA ALA A 104 11.46 -22.43 0.95
C ALA A 104 10.77 -21.33 0.12
N ASP A 105 11.01 -21.31 -1.20
CA ASP A 105 10.37 -20.34 -2.09
C ASP A 105 8.84 -20.42 -2.04
N GLY A 106 8.28 -21.62 -1.86
CA GLY A 106 6.84 -21.84 -1.71
C GLY A 106 6.24 -21.31 -0.40
N ASP A 107 7.08 -20.97 0.58
CA ASP A 107 6.64 -20.29 1.81
C ASP A 107 6.60 -18.77 1.64
N ILE A 108 7.31 -18.23 0.64
CA ILE A 108 7.50 -16.79 0.45
C ILE A 108 6.69 -16.24 -0.71
N PHE A 109 6.55 -17.02 -1.77
CA PHE A 109 5.98 -16.57 -3.03
C PHE A 109 4.72 -17.38 -3.37
N PRO A 110 3.73 -16.76 -4.03
CA PRO A 110 2.63 -17.49 -4.65
C PRO A 110 3.18 -18.55 -5.63
N ALA A 111 2.44 -19.65 -5.80
CA ALA A 111 2.90 -20.84 -6.53
C ALA A 111 3.59 -20.53 -7.87
N ASP A 112 2.96 -19.71 -8.72
CA ASP A 112 3.49 -19.38 -10.05
C ASP A 112 4.84 -18.64 -9.99
N VAL A 113 5.02 -17.74 -9.02
CA VAL A 113 6.28 -17.00 -8.81
C VAL A 113 7.31 -17.89 -8.11
N ALA A 114 6.87 -18.74 -7.17
CA ALA A 114 7.74 -19.66 -6.44
C ALA A 114 8.49 -20.63 -7.38
N GLU A 115 7.88 -21.03 -8.51
CA GLU A 115 8.49 -21.91 -9.51
C GLU A 115 9.51 -21.21 -10.43
N THR A 116 9.54 -19.87 -10.45
CA THR A 116 10.45 -19.11 -11.33
C THR A 116 11.91 -19.14 -10.83
N LYS A 117 12.87 -18.99 -11.76
CA LYS A 117 14.31 -18.97 -11.43
C LYS A 117 14.74 -17.69 -10.71
N PHE A 118 14.26 -16.55 -11.15
CA PHE A 118 14.58 -15.24 -10.58
C PHE A 118 13.29 -14.64 -10.03
N LYS A 119 13.26 -14.31 -8.74
CA LYS A 119 12.05 -13.87 -8.06
C LYS A 119 12.36 -12.94 -6.91
N THR A 120 11.40 -12.08 -6.61
CA THR A 120 11.48 -11.10 -5.53
C THR A 120 10.09 -10.63 -5.12
N ALA A 121 9.99 -10.00 -3.95
CA ALA A 121 8.78 -9.36 -3.48
C ALA A 121 9.08 -7.87 -3.25
N TRP A 122 8.30 -7.00 -3.88
CA TRP A 122 8.35 -5.56 -3.70
C TRP A 122 7.21 -5.11 -2.78
N ARG A 123 7.54 -4.44 -1.67
CA ARG A 123 6.62 -4.16 -0.56
C ARG A 123 6.55 -2.67 -0.15
N ARG A 124 7.09 -1.74 -0.95
CA ARG A 124 7.11 -0.31 -0.57
C ARG A 124 5.72 0.31 -0.41
N LEU A 125 4.70 -0.24 -1.09
CA LEU A 125 3.31 0.21 -0.91
C LEU A 125 2.75 -0.11 0.49
N GLU A 126 3.35 -1.03 1.25
CA GLU A 126 2.93 -1.30 2.63
C GLU A 126 3.18 -0.12 3.57
N GLU A 127 4.17 0.72 3.25
CA GLU A 127 4.52 1.93 4.00
C GLU A 127 3.61 3.12 3.67
N GLN A 128 2.77 3.00 2.63
CA GLN A 128 1.94 4.08 2.10
C GLN A 128 0.44 3.80 2.31
N PRO A 129 -0.19 4.39 3.33
CA PRO A 129 -1.59 4.11 3.64
C PRO A 129 -2.52 4.48 2.47
N GLY A 130 -3.26 3.49 1.97
CA GLY A 130 -4.29 3.68 0.94
C GLY A 130 -3.78 3.73 -0.49
N ALA A 131 -2.47 3.59 -0.73
CA ALA A 131 -1.92 3.42 -2.08
C ALA A 131 -2.03 1.96 -2.52
N THR A 132 -2.45 1.73 -3.76
CA THR A 132 -2.51 0.39 -4.38
C THR A 132 -1.61 0.32 -5.61
N LEU A 133 -1.24 -0.90 -6.02
CA LEU A 133 -0.52 -1.13 -7.28
C LEU A 133 -1.28 -0.54 -8.47
N GLN A 134 -2.61 -0.72 -8.51
CA GLN A 134 -3.43 -0.13 -9.57
C GLN A 134 -3.34 1.39 -9.58
N ASP A 135 -3.39 2.06 -8.42
CA ASP A 135 -3.23 3.53 -8.35
C ASP A 135 -1.88 4.00 -8.89
N LEU A 136 -0.84 3.18 -8.70
CA LEU A 136 0.51 3.45 -9.20
C LEU A 136 0.56 3.35 -10.74
N LEU A 137 0.00 2.26 -11.28
CA LEU A 137 -0.02 1.98 -12.71
C LEU A 137 -0.96 2.92 -13.50
N ASP A 138 -2.12 3.27 -12.93
CA ASP A 138 -3.08 4.19 -13.54
C ASP A 138 -2.47 5.57 -13.80
N ARG A 139 -1.52 6.01 -12.95
CA ARG A 139 -0.82 7.30 -13.11
C ARG A 139 0.08 7.34 -14.33
N VAL A 140 0.66 6.21 -14.71
CA VAL A 140 1.44 6.06 -15.93
C VAL A 140 0.59 5.56 -17.11
N SER A 141 -0.74 5.47 -16.91
CA SER A 141 -1.70 4.97 -17.90
C SER A 141 -1.32 3.58 -18.42
N GLN A 142 -0.87 2.71 -17.51
CA GLN A 142 -0.56 1.31 -17.80
C GLN A 142 -1.51 0.40 -17.05
N THR A 143 -1.89 -0.69 -17.69
CA THR A 143 -2.56 -1.82 -17.05
C THR A 143 -1.53 -2.81 -16.49
N ILE A 144 -1.98 -3.74 -15.65
CA ILE A 144 -1.11 -4.78 -15.09
C ILE A 144 -0.60 -5.67 -16.23
N GLU A 145 -1.46 -6.04 -17.18
CA GLU A 145 -1.11 -6.89 -18.32
C GLU A 145 -0.10 -6.22 -19.25
N GLU A 146 -0.22 -4.91 -19.47
CA GLU A 146 0.76 -4.12 -20.21
C GLU A 146 2.10 -4.05 -19.46
N PHE A 147 2.05 -3.92 -18.14
CA PHE A 147 3.24 -3.88 -17.29
C PHE A 147 3.97 -5.24 -17.26
N GLU A 148 3.24 -6.34 -17.14
CA GLU A 148 3.77 -7.71 -17.29
C GLU A 148 4.39 -7.93 -18.67
N SER A 149 3.70 -7.51 -19.73
CA SER A 149 4.17 -7.65 -21.11
C SER A 149 5.45 -6.83 -21.36
N LEU A 150 5.54 -5.64 -20.78
CA LEU A 150 6.69 -4.75 -20.89
C LEU A 150 7.92 -5.30 -20.14
N THR A 151 7.72 -5.79 -18.93
CA THR A 151 8.78 -6.30 -18.05
C THR A 151 9.21 -7.71 -18.39
N LYS A 152 8.33 -8.47 -19.07
CA LYS A 152 8.46 -9.93 -19.26
C LYS A 152 8.62 -10.66 -17.94
N CYS A 153 7.97 -10.13 -16.90
CA CYS A 153 7.89 -10.73 -15.59
C CYS A 153 6.43 -11.14 -15.31
N THR A 154 6.27 -12.22 -14.57
CA THR A 154 5.00 -12.58 -13.95
C THR A 154 4.83 -11.71 -12.72
N ILE A 155 3.71 -11.00 -12.63
CA ILE A 155 3.41 -10.03 -11.58
C ILE A 155 2.14 -10.50 -10.86
N LEU A 156 2.31 -10.96 -9.63
CA LEU A 156 1.21 -11.27 -8.73
C LEU A 156 1.19 -10.26 -7.58
N TYR A 157 0.07 -10.11 -6.91
CA TYR A 157 -0.06 -9.17 -5.81
C TYR A 157 -1.05 -9.68 -4.77
N ASN A 158 -0.88 -9.24 -3.53
CA ASN A 158 -1.83 -9.56 -2.46
C ASN A 158 -3.17 -8.84 -2.67
N SER A 159 -4.23 -9.23 -1.96
CA SER A 159 -5.57 -8.66 -2.18
C SER A 159 -5.66 -7.15 -1.92
N ARG A 160 -4.76 -6.62 -1.08
CA ARG A 160 -4.63 -5.17 -0.82
C ARG A 160 -3.83 -4.42 -1.90
N GLN A 161 -3.17 -5.14 -2.81
CA GLN A 161 -2.28 -4.62 -3.83
C GLN A 161 -1.12 -3.78 -3.27
N THR A 162 -0.65 -4.11 -2.06
CA THR A 162 0.46 -3.42 -1.38
C THR A 162 1.75 -4.23 -1.40
N ALA A 163 1.65 -5.54 -1.63
CA ALA A 163 2.79 -6.44 -1.83
C ALA A 163 2.70 -7.01 -3.25
N VAL A 164 3.78 -6.87 -4.00
CA VAL A 164 3.90 -7.28 -5.40
C VAL A 164 4.97 -8.36 -5.51
N TYR A 165 4.60 -9.53 -6.00
CA TYR A 165 5.48 -10.67 -6.22
C TYR A 165 5.86 -10.71 -7.69
N ILE A 166 7.17 -10.69 -7.96
CA ILE A 166 7.73 -10.57 -9.30
C ILE A 166 8.57 -11.81 -9.59
N GLY A 167 8.29 -12.50 -10.70
CA GLY A 167 9.03 -13.67 -11.14
C GLY A 167 9.45 -13.60 -12.61
N SER A 168 10.63 -14.12 -12.94
CA SER A 168 11.10 -14.30 -14.32
C SER A 168 11.99 -15.52 -14.47
N ASN A 169 11.91 -16.18 -15.62
CA ASN A 169 12.78 -17.29 -16.00
C ASN A 169 13.90 -16.86 -16.97
N GLU A 170 13.85 -15.63 -17.49
CA GLU A 170 14.76 -15.15 -18.52
C GLU A 170 16.06 -14.58 -17.93
N SER A 171 15.96 -13.59 -17.02
CA SER A 171 17.13 -12.90 -16.47
C SER A 171 16.84 -12.24 -15.12
N PRO A 172 17.81 -12.20 -14.19
CA PRO A 172 17.69 -11.38 -12.97
C PRO A 172 17.66 -9.88 -13.27
N ASP A 173 18.23 -9.44 -14.39
CA ASP A 173 18.24 -8.02 -14.78
C ASP A 173 16.84 -7.51 -15.08
N LEU A 174 15.95 -8.35 -15.62
CA LEU A 174 14.55 -7.99 -15.86
C LEU A 174 13.79 -7.79 -14.54
N VAL A 175 14.08 -8.63 -13.55
CA VAL A 175 13.49 -8.51 -12.21
C VAL A 175 13.94 -7.22 -11.54
N ASN A 176 15.24 -6.92 -11.57
CA ASN A 176 15.79 -5.68 -11.01
C ASN A 176 15.25 -4.45 -11.74
N TRP A 177 15.21 -4.48 -13.08
CA TRP A 177 14.64 -3.39 -13.87
C TRP A 177 13.16 -3.14 -13.56
N THR A 178 12.40 -4.20 -13.29
CA THR A 178 11.00 -4.11 -12.87
C THR A 178 10.86 -3.45 -11.50
N ILE A 179 11.74 -3.79 -10.55
CA ILE A 179 11.80 -3.14 -9.23
C ILE A 179 12.13 -1.66 -9.39
N ASP A 180 13.21 -1.32 -10.11
CA ASP A 180 13.64 0.06 -10.35
C ASP A 180 12.49 0.89 -10.93
N ARG A 181 11.71 0.29 -11.83
CA ARG A 181 10.56 0.94 -12.45
C ARG A 181 9.43 1.18 -11.45
N LEU A 182 9.11 0.21 -10.58
CA LEU A 182 8.13 0.40 -9.52
C LEU A 182 8.60 1.46 -8.52
N ASP A 183 9.89 1.47 -8.18
CA ASP A 183 10.51 2.47 -7.32
C ASP A 183 10.42 3.87 -7.93
N ASP A 184 10.74 4.04 -9.21
CA ASP A 184 10.57 5.30 -9.93
C ASP A 184 9.12 5.80 -9.89
N MET A 185 8.15 4.91 -10.11
CA MET A 185 6.74 5.28 -10.02
C MET A 185 6.37 5.71 -8.60
N MET A 186 6.90 5.02 -7.59
CA MET A 186 6.62 5.27 -6.17
C MET A 186 7.23 6.58 -5.69
N ASP A 187 8.46 6.89 -6.10
CA ASP A 187 9.13 8.14 -5.76
C ASP A 187 8.40 9.35 -6.38
N ASN A 188 7.81 9.17 -7.56
CA ASN A 188 6.94 10.17 -8.19
C ASN A 188 5.52 10.21 -7.60
N TYR A 189 5.13 9.21 -6.81
CA TYR A 189 3.81 9.13 -6.22
C TYR A 189 3.57 10.26 -5.21
N ASP A 190 4.54 10.51 -4.32
CA ASP A 190 4.45 11.57 -3.30
C ASP A 190 4.42 12.97 -3.92
N VAL A 191 5.25 13.21 -4.93
CA VAL A 191 5.29 14.49 -5.64
C VAL A 191 3.94 14.81 -6.29
N LEU A 192 3.35 13.83 -6.97
CA LEU A 192 2.09 14.02 -7.67
C LEU A 192 0.87 14.02 -6.74
N SER A 193 0.92 13.28 -5.63
CA SER A 193 -0.13 13.33 -4.60
C SER A 193 -0.17 14.71 -3.94
N ASN A 194 0.98 15.31 -3.66
CA ASN A 194 1.06 16.70 -3.18
C ASN A 194 0.54 17.70 -4.22
N LEU A 195 0.85 17.51 -5.51
CA LEU A 195 0.36 18.39 -6.58
C LEU A 195 -1.15 18.26 -6.83
N ARG A 196 -1.73 17.06 -6.71
CA ARG A 196 -3.20 16.87 -6.77
C ARG A 196 -3.89 17.55 -5.59
N SER A 197 -3.37 17.38 -4.37
CA SER A 197 -3.90 18.06 -3.18
C SER A 197 -3.85 19.58 -3.32
N ILE A 198 -2.78 20.14 -3.90
CA ILE A 198 -2.70 21.59 -4.19
C ILE A 198 -3.74 21.99 -5.23
N ARG A 199 -3.88 21.23 -6.32
CA ARG A 199 -4.82 21.54 -7.41
C ARG A 199 -6.28 21.45 -6.97
N GLU A 200 -6.62 20.53 -6.08
CA GLU A 200 -7.97 20.40 -5.50
C GLU A 200 -8.26 21.44 -4.41
N ALA A 201 -7.21 21.96 -3.74
CA ALA A 201 -7.33 23.05 -2.78
C ALA A 201 -7.42 24.45 -3.44
N LEU A 202 -7.08 24.58 -4.72
CA LEU A 202 -7.35 25.80 -5.48
C LEU A 202 -8.87 25.88 -5.74
N PRO A 203 -9.56 26.95 -5.28
CA PRO A 203 -10.95 27.14 -5.66
C PRO A 203 -11.02 27.17 -7.18
N ALA A 204 -11.94 26.38 -7.75
CA ALA A 204 -12.23 26.40 -9.18
C ALA A 204 -12.43 27.87 -9.58
N ALA A 205 -11.44 28.45 -10.24
CA ALA A 205 -11.56 29.77 -10.79
C ALA A 205 -12.73 29.70 -11.75
N VAL A 206 -13.84 30.32 -11.34
CA VAL A 206 -15.04 30.47 -12.16
C VAL A 206 -14.57 31.18 -13.41
N THR A 207 -14.42 30.43 -14.51
CA THR A 207 -14.29 31.02 -15.84
C THR A 207 -15.64 31.63 -16.14
N GLU A 208 -15.85 32.87 -15.67
CA GLU A 208 -17.01 33.64 -16.08
C GLU A 208 -16.93 33.78 -17.61
N PRO A 209 -18.02 33.45 -18.34
CA PRO A 209 -18.06 33.65 -19.77
C PRO A 209 -17.94 35.15 -20.04
N VAL A 210 -16.96 35.52 -20.88
CA VAL A 210 -16.76 36.89 -21.37
C VAL A 210 -18.10 37.43 -21.90
N PRO A 211 -18.67 38.50 -21.31
CA PRO A 211 -19.87 39.09 -21.85
C PRO A 211 -19.54 39.77 -23.18
N VAL A 212 -20.34 39.45 -24.18
CA VAL A 212 -20.33 40.09 -25.50
C VAL A 212 -20.50 41.60 -25.32
N SER A 213 -19.53 42.34 -25.86
CA SER A 213 -19.49 43.79 -26.08
C SER A 213 -20.89 44.44 -26.16
N ARG A 214 -21.25 45.24 -25.16
CA ARG A 214 -22.32 46.24 -25.24
C ARG A 214 -21.73 47.62 -25.02
N ASP A 215 -22.07 48.51 -25.94
CA ASP A 215 -21.59 49.87 -26.06
C ASP A 215 -21.91 50.70 -24.79
N PRO A 216 -20.97 51.44 -24.18
CA PRO A 216 -21.17 52.03 -22.85
C PRO A 216 -22.06 53.29 -22.80
N LEU A 217 -22.70 53.66 -23.92
CA LEU A 217 -23.42 54.93 -24.06
C LEU A 217 -24.95 54.80 -24.02
N ASP A 218 -25.49 53.59 -23.97
CA ASP A 218 -26.95 53.35 -24.02
C ASP A 218 -27.66 53.47 -22.64
N ASP A 219 -26.93 53.59 -21.54
CA ASP A 219 -27.48 53.61 -20.17
C ASP A 219 -27.47 55.00 -19.51
N ILE A 220 -27.72 56.08 -20.25
CA ILE A 220 -27.88 57.43 -19.65
C ILE A 220 -29.37 57.76 -19.48
N PRO A 221 -29.97 57.58 -18.29
CA PRO A 221 -31.31 58.08 -18.00
C PRO A 221 -31.29 59.61 -17.81
N ALA A 222 -32.25 60.28 -18.47
CA ALA A 222 -32.42 61.72 -18.43
C ALA A 222 -33.15 62.21 -17.16
N ARG A 223 -32.51 63.15 -16.45
CA ARG A 223 -33.03 64.07 -15.39
C ARG A 223 -33.32 63.40 -14.04
N VAL A 224 -32.93 63.94 -12.88
CA VAL A 224 -33.32 65.25 -12.31
C VAL A 224 -32.29 65.69 -11.25
N ASN A 225 -32.05 67.01 -11.21
CA ASN A 225 -31.30 67.77 -10.21
C ASN A 225 -31.66 67.45 -8.75
N ALA A 226 -30.66 67.20 -7.90
CA ALA A 226 -30.64 67.64 -6.50
C ALA A 226 -29.19 67.62 -5.95
N SER A 227 -28.62 68.82 -5.84
CA SER A 227 -27.69 69.28 -4.80
C SER A 227 -26.53 68.39 -4.34
N LEU A 228 -25.34 68.72 -4.87
CA LEU A 228 -24.02 68.40 -4.29
C LEU A 228 -23.86 68.97 -2.87
N PRO A 229 -23.14 68.27 -1.99
CA PRO A 229 -22.23 68.89 -1.03
C PRO A 229 -20.78 68.69 -1.49
N ASP A 230 -20.09 69.81 -1.70
CA ASP A 230 -18.66 69.90 -1.99
C ASP A 230 -17.83 69.25 -0.88
N SER A 231 -16.97 68.30 -1.23
CA SER A 231 -15.76 67.97 -0.48
C SER A 231 -14.76 67.26 -1.38
N VAL A 232 -14.17 68.01 -2.30
CA VAL A 232 -12.94 67.62 -2.99
C VAL A 232 -11.77 67.95 -2.07
N ALA A 233 -11.20 66.93 -1.43
CA ALA A 233 -9.79 67.00 -1.02
C ALA A 233 -8.95 66.54 -2.24
N PRO A 234 -7.99 67.34 -2.72
CA PRO A 234 -7.15 66.93 -3.85
C PRO A 234 -6.27 65.73 -3.44
N TRP A 235 -6.35 64.66 -4.24
CA TRP A 235 -5.42 63.53 -4.17
C TRP A 235 -3.99 64.02 -4.40
N ALA A 236 -3.12 63.87 -3.41
CA ALA A 236 -1.69 64.12 -3.57
C ALA A 236 -1.06 62.93 -4.31
N ASP A 237 -0.43 63.20 -5.44
CA ASP A 237 0.32 62.23 -6.24
C ASP A 237 1.58 61.78 -5.47
N PRO A 238 1.68 60.50 -5.07
CA PRO A 238 2.78 60.01 -4.24
C PRO A 238 4.11 59.82 -5.01
N PHE A 239 4.17 60.15 -6.30
CA PHE A 239 5.37 59.94 -7.12
C PHE A 239 6.11 61.23 -7.53
N LYS A 240 5.76 62.38 -6.96
CA LYS A 240 6.58 63.59 -7.02
C LYS A 240 7.33 63.80 -5.72
N ASN A 241 8.53 63.24 -5.62
CA ASN A 241 9.61 63.92 -4.90
C ASN A 241 10.81 63.99 -5.84
N GLU A 242 10.98 65.20 -6.37
CA GLU A 242 12.23 65.71 -6.90
C GLU A 242 13.17 65.95 -5.71
N GLU A 243 14.11 65.04 -5.46
CA GLU A 243 15.38 65.41 -4.81
C GLU A 243 16.52 64.76 -5.58
N SER A 244 16.96 65.47 -6.61
CA SER A 244 18.33 65.41 -7.10
C SER A 244 19.16 66.46 -6.36
N LEU A 245 20.41 66.11 -6.05
CA LEU A 245 21.54 66.98 -5.67
C LEU A 245 21.44 67.47 -4.22
N ILE A 246 22.40 67.16 -3.33
CA ILE A 246 23.82 67.56 -3.38
C ILE A 246 24.71 66.46 -2.81
#